data_AF-A0A3B9CWJ4-F1
#
_entry.id   AF-A0A3B9CWJ4-F1
#
_cell.length_a   1.000
_cell.length_b   1.000
_cell.length_c   1.000
_cell.angle_alpha   90.00
_cell.angle_beta   90.00
_cell.angle_gamma   90.00
#
_symmetry.space_group_name_H-M   'P 1'
#
loop_
_entity.id
_entity.type
_entity.pdbx_description
1 polymer ?
#
loop_
_entity_poly.entity_id
_entity_poly.type
_entity_poly.pdbx_seq_one_letter_code
_entity_poly.pdbx_strand_id
1 'polypeptide(L)'
;ALVPRAKLLRRYVMSTAIAPGEDPPVSMKATVIRRLSMAVGLLGLVSFGLVFPFPLRGRLWAELFNMAHAPVFFIALLSLTALLDPPAIGLPSRFTTLIRMTFRRVLVVTVCLMILGLVGEYLQQFANRTPSYADVTANLSGLLAGLFWVAAIEERGRRRLSLFLATGITLLGATVMALANSWDCIQQYREFPQLSSFERPLELNAWEAHAATIIRSTDWSTEGEYSAAVAKNNTLR
;
A
#
# COMPACT_ATOMS: atom_id res chain seq x y z
N ALA A 1 27.25 29.36 1.21
CA ALA A 1 27.60 29.93 -0.10
C ALA A 1 26.84 29.20 -1.21
N LEU A 2 25.83 29.86 -1.80
CA LEU A 2 24.98 29.28 -2.86
C LEU A 2 25.67 29.50 -4.21
N VAL A 3 26.19 28.44 -4.83
CA VAL A 3 26.68 28.50 -6.22
C VAL A 3 25.48 28.66 -7.16
N PRO A 4 25.44 29.69 -8.02
CA PRO A 4 24.34 29.90 -8.95
C PRO A 4 24.25 28.75 -9.97
N ARG A 5 23.11 28.04 -9.99
CA ARG A 5 22.79 26.92 -10.91
C ARG A 5 22.82 27.30 -12.41
N ALA A 6 22.96 28.58 -12.75
CA ALA A 6 22.89 29.07 -14.12
C ALA A 6 24.12 28.73 -14.98
N LYS A 7 25.29 28.42 -14.40
CA LYS A 7 26.51 28.15 -15.20
C LYS A 7 26.69 26.70 -15.69
N LEU A 8 25.90 25.75 -15.20
CA LEU A 8 26.02 24.33 -15.62
C LEU A 8 25.18 23.95 -16.83
N LEU A 9 24.21 24.78 -17.24
CA LEU A 9 23.34 24.49 -18.38
C LEU A 9 23.97 24.78 -19.75
N ARG A 10 25.11 25.48 -19.82
CA ARG A 10 25.77 25.80 -21.10
C ARG A 10 26.70 24.72 -21.64
N ARG A 11 27.03 23.68 -20.85
CA ARG A 11 27.92 22.59 -21.32
C ARG A 11 27.21 21.37 -21.89
N TYR A 12 25.88 21.30 -21.84
CA TYR A 12 25.14 20.10 -22.25
C TYR A 12 24.52 20.17 -23.66
N VAL A 13 24.66 21.27 -24.39
CA VAL A 13 24.01 21.46 -25.70
C VAL A 13 24.94 21.17 -26.90
N MET A 14 26.20 20.77 -26.68
CA MET A 14 27.18 20.63 -27.78
C MET A 14 27.81 19.24 -27.99
N SER A 15 27.17 18.14 -27.60
CA SER A 15 27.67 16.81 -28.01
C SER A 15 26.55 15.81 -28.27
N THR A 16 25.90 15.94 -29.43
CA THR A 16 25.11 14.86 -30.05
C THR A 16 25.39 14.82 -31.56
N ALA A 17 26.65 14.94 -31.94
CA ALA A 17 27.08 14.40 -33.23
C ALA A 17 27.19 12.88 -33.04
N ILE A 18 26.11 12.17 -33.38
CA ILE A 18 26.06 10.71 -33.37
C ILE A 18 27.14 10.23 -34.35
N ALA A 19 28.08 9.41 -33.85
CA ALA A 19 29.13 8.86 -34.69
C ALA A 19 28.49 8.00 -35.78
N PRO A 20 28.93 8.11 -37.05
CA PRO A 20 28.39 7.30 -38.14
C PRO A 20 28.68 5.82 -37.86
N GLY A 21 27.64 5.04 -37.59
CA GLY A 21 27.73 3.60 -37.28
C GLY A 21 27.12 3.17 -35.95
N GLU A 22 26.65 4.09 -35.10
CA GLU A 22 25.86 3.72 -33.92
C GLU A 22 24.40 3.42 -34.30
N ASP A 23 23.88 2.27 -33.85
CA ASP A 23 22.48 1.91 -34.01
C ASP A 23 21.58 3.07 -33.58
N PRO A 24 20.52 3.41 -34.34
CA PRO A 24 19.66 4.53 -34.01
C PRO A 24 19.12 4.35 -32.59
N PRO A 25 19.11 5.41 -31.76
CA PRO A 25 18.60 5.34 -30.40
C PRO A 25 17.22 4.71 -30.43
N VAL A 26 17.00 3.69 -29.59
CA VAL A 26 15.72 2.96 -29.46
C VAL A 26 14.57 3.94 -29.68
N SER A 27 13.81 3.72 -30.76
CA SER A 27 12.75 4.63 -31.20
C SER A 27 11.92 5.10 -30.00
N MET A 28 11.76 6.41 -29.83
CA MET A 28 11.00 7.00 -28.72
C MET A 28 9.62 6.33 -28.57
N LYS A 29 9.00 5.94 -29.70
CA LYS A 29 7.76 5.16 -29.75
C LYS A 29 7.88 3.82 -29.03
N ALA A 30 8.95 3.06 -29.28
CA ALA A 30 9.19 1.77 -28.62
C ALA A 30 9.38 1.92 -27.11
N THR A 31 10.07 2.98 -26.65
CA THR A 31 10.23 3.27 -25.22
C THR A 31 8.90 3.60 -24.55
N VAL A 32 8.06 4.41 -25.20
CA VAL A 32 6.72 4.76 -24.72
C VAL A 32 5.84 3.50 -24.64
N ILE A 33 5.77 2.72 -25.72
CA ILE A 33 4.98 1.47 -25.75
C ILE A 33 5.41 0.54 -24.64
N ARG A 34 6.71 0.29 -24.47
CA ARG A 34 7.24 -0.58 -23.40
C ARG A 34 6.80 -0.11 -22.01
N ARG A 35 6.91 1.19 -21.72
CA ARG A 35 6.54 1.73 -20.39
C ARG A 35 5.04 1.72 -20.15
N LEU A 36 4.22 1.97 -21.18
CA LEU A 36 2.78 1.80 -21.09
C LEU A 36 2.39 0.34 -20.83
N SER A 37 3.00 -0.61 -21.54
CA SER A 37 2.79 -2.05 -21.28
C SER A 37 3.20 -2.43 -19.86
N MET A 38 4.31 -1.91 -19.35
CA MET A 38 4.72 -2.11 -17.95
C MET A 38 3.72 -1.52 -16.96
N ALA A 39 3.20 -0.31 -17.22
CA ALA A 39 2.20 0.32 -16.37
C ALA A 39 0.89 -0.48 -16.35
N VAL A 40 0.40 -0.92 -17.52
CA VAL A 40 -0.79 -1.77 -17.63
C VAL A 40 -0.57 -3.11 -16.94
N GLY A 41 0.58 -3.75 -17.15
CA GLY A 41 0.93 -5.01 -16.49
C GLY A 41 1.00 -4.88 -14.97
N LEU A 42 1.58 -3.79 -14.46
CA LEU A 42 1.61 -3.48 -13.03
C LEU A 42 0.20 -3.30 -12.46
N LEU A 43 -0.63 -2.50 -13.13
CA LEU A 43 -2.02 -2.28 -12.70
C LEU A 43 -2.81 -3.60 -12.71
N GLY A 44 -2.67 -4.40 -13.77
CA GLY A 44 -3.30 -5.71 -13.87
C GLY A 44 -2.87 -6.66 -12.74
N LEU A 45 -1.56 -6.70 -12.42
CA LEU A 45 -1.03 -7.50 -11.33
C LEU A 45 -1.57 -7.06 -9.97
N VAL A 46 -1.57 -5.75 -9.68
CA VAL A 46 -2.11 -5.20 -8.43
C VAL A 46 -3.60 -5.49 -8.33
N SER A 47 -4.39 -5.22 -9.37
CA SER A 47 -5.82 -5.51 -9.38
C SER A 47 -6.12 -7.00 -9.19
N PHE A 48 -5.38 -7.88 -9.87
CA PHE A 48 -5.54 -9.33 -9.73
C PHE A 48 -5.25 -9.79 -8.29
N GLY A 49 -4.13 -9.34 -7.71
CA GLY A 49 -3.74 -9.71 -6.35
C GLY A 49 -4.69 -9.18 -5.27
N LEU A 50 -5.39 -8.07 -5.53
CA LEU A 50 -6.37 -7.51 -4.59
C LEU A 50 -7.74 -8.19 -4.68
N VAL A 51 -8.19 -8.51 -5.90
CA VAL A 51 -9.55 -9.06 -6.11
C VAL A 51 -9.62 -10.55 -5.79
N PHE A 52 -8.63 -11.33 -6.23
CA PHE A 52 -8.71 -12.78 -6.11
C PHE A 52 -8.22 -13.27 -4.73
N PRO A 53 -8.92 -14.24 -4.11
CA PRO A 53 -8.46 -14.83 -2.88
C PRO A 53 -7.14 -15.56 -3.13
N PHE A 54 -6.19 -15.36 -2.21
CA PHE A 54 -4.94 -16.11 -2.26
C PHE A 54 -5.21 -17.58 -1.88
N PRO A 55 -4.53 -18.56 -2.49
CA PRO A 55 -4.81 -19.98 -2.24
C PRO A 55 -4.40 -20.49 -0.84
N LEU A 56 -3.95 -19.60 0.05
CA LEU A 56 -3.59 -19.94 1.43
C LEU A 56 -4.76 -19.65 2.35
N ARG A 57 -5.15 -20.65 3.13
CA ARG A 57 -6.24 -20.55 4.12
C ARG A 57 -5.68 -20.23 5.50
N GLY A 58 -6.49 -19.60 6.34
CA GLY A 58 -6.19 -19.36 7.75
C GLY A 58 -6.07 -17.87 8.10
N ARG A 59 -6.34 -17.56 9.36
CA ARG A 59 -6.41 -16.18 9.88
C ARG A 59 -5.10 -15.41 9.70
N LEU A 60 -3.96 -16.05 9.97
CA LEU A 60 -2.64 -15.42 9.79
C LEU A 60 -2.41 -14.94 8.35
N TRP A 61 -2.72 -15.77 7.36
CA TRP A 61 -2.55 -15.39 5.96
C TRP A 61 -3.48 -14.25 5.58
N ALA A 62 -4.73 -14.27 6.04
CA ALA A 62 -5.66 -13.17 5.83
C ALA A 62 -5.11 -11.84 6.38
N GLU A 63 -4.59 -11.83 7.62
CA GLU A 63 -4.00 -10.62 8.21
C GLU A 63 -2.74 -10.14 7.47
N LEU A 64 -1.89 -11.07 7.01
CA LEU A 64 -0.72 -10.72 6.19
C LEU A 64 -1.12 -10.09 4.85
N PHE A 65 -2.20 -10.57 4.23
CA PHE A 65 -2.74 -9.93 3.01
C PHE A 65 -3.31 -8.56 3.31
N ASN A 66 -4.08 -8.41 4.39
CA ASN A 66 -4.60 -7.10 4.82
C ASN A 66 -3.45 -6.10 5.05
N MET A 67 -2.34 -6.55 5.64
CA MET A 67 -1.14 -5.74 5.84
C MET A 67 -0.48 -5.27 4.53
N ALA A 68 -0.61 -6.03 3.44
CA ALA A 68 0.05 -5.74 2.18
C ALA A 68 -0.57 -4.56 1.42
N HIS A 69 -1.82 -4.18 1.70
CA HIS A 69 -2.54 -3.13 1.00
C HIS A 69 -1.78 -1.79 0.97
N ALA A 70 -1.39 -1.26 2.13
CA ALA A 70 -0.70 0.03 2.20
C ALA A 70 0.67 0.00 1.47
N PRO A 71 1.58 -0.96 1.72
CA PRO A 71 2.82 -1.09 0.95
C PRO A 71 2.61 -1.26 -0.57
N VAL A 72 1.62 -2.04 -1.00
CA VAL A 72 1.34 -2.27 -2.42
C VAL A 72 0.90 -0.98 -3.11
N PHE A 73 -0.01 -0.21 -2.52
CA PHE A 73 -0.45 1.07 -3.09
C PHE A 73 0.64 2.14 -3.07
N PHE A 74 1.48 2.15 -2.04
CA PHE A 74 2.68 2.98 -1.98
C PHE A 74 3.63 2.67 -3.15
N ILE A 75 3.97 1.40 -3.33
CA ILE A 75 4.87 0.94 -4.40
C ILE A 75 4.22 1.21 -5.77
N ALA A 76 2.94 0.94 -5.95
CA ALA A 76 2.23 1.17 -7.21
C ALA A 76 2.31 2.64 -7.64
N LEU A 77 2.08 3.59 -6.72
CA LEU A 77 2.19 5.02 -7.01
C LEU A 77 3.63 5.41 -7.37
N LEU A 78 4.63 4.93 -6.62
CA LEU A 78 6.03 5.21 -6.92
C LEU A 78 6.46 4.61 -8.26
N SER A 79 6.06 3.38 -8.56
CA SER A 79 6.38 2.69 -9.81
C SER A 79 5.75 3.39 -11.02
N LEU A 80 4.47 3.76 -10.96
CA LEU A 80 3.83 4.51 -12.05
C LEU A 80 4.47 5.89 -12.24
N THR A 81 4.80 6.57 -11.13
CA THR A 81 5.53 7.84 -11.19
C THR A 81 6.92 7.65 -11.82
N ALA A 82 7.65 6.60 -11.44
CA ALA A 82 8.98 6.28 -11.95
C ALA A 82 8.98 5.89 -13.43
N LEU A 83 7.93 5.19 -13.90
CA LEU A 83 7.79 4.84 -15.31
C LEU A 83 7.64 6.10 -16.19
N LEU A 84 7.11 7.19 -15.65
CA LEU A 84 6.89 8.43 -16.39
C LEU A 84 8.00 9.47 -16.17
N ASP A 85 8.45 9.64 -14.92
CA ASP A 85 9.50 10.56 -14.49
C ASP A 85 10.35 9.96 -13.35
N PRO A 86 11.35 9.12 -13.69
CA PRO A 86 12.21 8.47 -12.69
C PRO A 86 12.83 9.43 -11.66
N PRO A 87 13.34 10.61 -12.05
CA PRO A 87 13.86 11.61 -11.09
C PRO A 87 12.85 12.07 -10.03
N ALA A 88 11.55 12.05 -10.31
CA ALA A 88 10.51 12.51 -9.38
C ALA A 88 10.42 11.64 -8.10
N ILE A 89 10.90 10.39 -8.17
CA ILE A 89 11.00 9.51 -7.00
C ILE A 89 12.44 9.35 -6.47
N GLY A 90 13.38 10.15 -7.00
CA GLY A 90 14.79 10.13 -6.60
C GLY A 90 15.67 9.16 -7.39
N LEU A 91 15.18 8.55 -8.47
CA LEU A 91 16.03 7.71 -9.32
C LEU A 91 17.00 8.56 -10.17
N PRO A 92 18.17 8.02 -10.55
CA PRO A 92 19.16 8.76 -11.33
C PRO A 92 18.64 9.23 -12.70
N SER A 93 19.06 10.41 -13.15
CA SER A 93 18.66 11.01 -14.44
C SER A 93 19.14 10.25 -15.70
N ARG A 94 19.81 9.10 -15.55
CA ARG A 94 20.17 8.21 -16.67
C ARG A 94 18.94 7.58 -17.34
N PHE A 95 17.82 7.53 -16.62
CA PHE A 95 16.57 7.03 -17.16
C PHE A 95 15.83 8.17 -17.88
N THR A 96 15.39 7.91 -19.11
CA THR A 96 14.65 8.89 -19.91
C THR A 96 13.36 9.32 -19.20
N THR A 97 13.14 10.62 -19.02
CA THR A 97 11.82 11.13 -18.59
C THR A 97 10.89 11.15 -19.81
N LEU A 98 9.74 10.49 -19.72
CA LEU A 98 8.71 10.55 -20.75
C LEU A 98 7.81 11.77 -20.56
N ILE A 99 7.31 11.92 -19.33
CA ILE A 99 6.37 12.97 -18.95
C ILE A 99 6.82 13.46 -17.59
N ARG A 100 7.23 14.72 -17.49
CA ARG A 100 7.59 15.31 -16.21
C ARG A 100 6.40 15.27 -15.24
N MET A 101 6.59 14.66 -14.07
CA MET A 101 5.54 14.45 -13.08
C MET A 101 5.54 15.62 -12.09
N THR A 102 4.68 16.61 -12.36
CA THR A 102 4.41 17.67 -11.37
C THR A 102 3.54 17.11 -10.24
N PHE A 103 3.56 17.74 -9.06
CA PHE A 103 2.72 17.33 -7.94
C PHE A 103 1.23 17.17 -8.31
N ARG A 104 0.68 18.05 -9.16
CA ARG A 104 -0.70 17.94 -9.67
C ARG A 104 -0.92 16.66 -10.49
N ARG A 105 0.04 16.27 -11.33
CA ARG A 105 -0.05 15.03 -12.14
C ARG A 105 0.05 13.79 -11.25
N VAL A 106 0.91 13.83 -10.24
CA VAL A 106 1.01 12.75 -9.24
C VAL A 106 -0.31 12.61 -8.48
N LEU A 107 -0.93 13.73 -8.08
CA LEU A 107 -2.25 13.70 -7.43
C LEU A 107 -3.33 13.08 -8.33
N VAL A 108 -3.33 13.35 -9.64
CA VAL A 108 -4.24 12.69 -10.58
C VAL A 108 -4.02 11.18 -10.60
N VAL A 109 -2.75 10.72 -10.68
CA VAL A 109 -2.43 9.29 -10.61
C VAL A 109 -2.89 8.68 -9.28
N THR A 110 -2.69 9.39 -8.16
CA THR A 110 -3.17 8.97 -6.84
C THR A 110 -4.68 8.80 -6.82
N VAL A 111 -5.45 9.75 -7.36
CA VAL A 111 -6.91 9.67 -7.45
C VAL A 111 -7.34 8.48 -8.31
N CYS A 112 -6.69 8.26 -9.46
CA CYS A 112 -6.97 7.10 -10.31
C CYS A 112 -6.69 5.77 -9.60
N LEU A 113 -5.58 5.66 -8.87
CA LEU A 113 -5.28 4.48 -8.06
C LEU A 113 -6.29 4.30 -6.92
N MET A 114 -6.71 5.38 -6.26
CA MET A 114 -7.73 5.30 -5.21
C MET A 114 -9.07 4.77 -5.75
N ILE A 115 -9.51 5.27 -6.91
CA ILE A 115 -10.71 4.77 -7.59
C ILE A 115 -10.54 3.28 -7.93
N LEU A 116 -9.38 2.89 -8.46
CA LEU A 116 -9.09 1.48 -8.75
C LEU A 116 -9.16 0.60 -7.49
N GLY A 117 -8.62 1.08 -6.36
CA GLY A 117 -8.71 0.39 -5.07
C GLY A 117 -10.15 0.24 -4.57
N LEU A 118 -10.95 1.29 -4.66
CA LEU A 118 -12.37 1.25 -4.29
C LEU A 118 -13.18 0.30 -5.19
N VAL A 119 -12.93 0.32 -6.50
CA VAL A 119 -13.55 -0.62 -7.43
C VAL A 119 -13.11 -2.04 -7.15
N GLY A 120 -11.82 -2.26 -6.87
CA GLY A 120 -11.30 -3.58 -6.48
C GLY A 120 -11.99 -4.11 -5.22
N GLU A 121 -12.15 -3.27 -4.21
CA GLU A 121 -12.87 -3.61 -2.97
C GLU A 121 -14.33 -3.99 -3.22
N TYR A 122 -15.02 -3.23 -4.07
CA TYR A 122 -16.38 -3.58 -4.49
C TYR A 122 -16.43 -4.91 -5.25
N LEU A 123 -15.44 -5.17 -6.12
CA LEU A 123 -15.39 -6.39 -6.92
C LEU A 123 -15.05 -7.65 -6.11
N GLN A 124 -14.41 -7.51 -4.95
CA GLN A 124 -14.09 -8.64 -4.06
C GLN A 124 -15.32 -9.45 -3.63
N GLN A 125 -16.51 -8.83 -3.56
CA GLN A 125 -17.76 -9.54 -3.26
C GLN A 125 -18.08 -10.66 -4.26
N PHE A 126 -17.67 -10.51 -5.52
CA PHE A 126 -17.85 -11.53 -6.56
C PHE A 126 -16.82 -12.66 -6.48
N ALA A 127 -15.77 -12.48 -5.67
CA ALA A 127 -14.70 -13.45 -5.43
C ALA A 127 -14.83 -14.14 -4.06
N ASN A 128 -16.02 -14.10 -3.44
CA ASN A 128 -16.30 -14.62 -2.10
C ASN A 128 -15.44 -13.97 -0.99
N ARG A 129 -15.06 -12.69 -1.17
CA ARG A 129 -14.43 -11.88 -0.13
C ARG A 129 -15.39 -10.79 0.32
N THR A 130 -15.40 -10.48 1.62
CA THR A 130 -16.23 -9.42 2.17
C THR A 130 -15.50 -8.08 2.04
N PRO A 131 -16.11 -7.05 1.44
CA PRO A 131 -15.54 -5.72 1.42
C PRO A 131 -15.25 -5.19 2.84
N SER A 132 -14.10 -4.56 3.02
CA SER A 132 -13.56 -4.11 4.28
C SER A 132 -13.21 -2.62 4.21
N TYR A 133 -13.75 -1.84 5.14
CA TYR A 133 -13.33 -0.44 5.31
C TYR A 133 -11.85 -0.34 5.70
N ALA A 134 -11.31 -1.34 6.41
CA ALA A 134 -9.90 -1.36 6.76
C ALA A 134 -9.01 -1.36 5.51
N ASP A 135 -9.37 -2.15 4.50
CA ASP A 135 -8.62 -2.29 3.24
C ASP A 135 -8.64 -0.96 2.46
N VAL A 136 -9.79 -0.27 2.42
CA VAL A 136 -9.90 1.08 1.83
C VAL A 136 -8.98 2.07 2.54
N THR A 137 -8.96 2.07 3.87
CA THR A 137 -8.09 2.98 4.65
C THR A 137 -6.61 2.64 4.51
N ALA A 138 -6.27 1.36 4.36
CA ALA A 138 -4.90 0.91 4.09
C ALA A 138 -4.45 1.35 2.69
N ASN A 139 -5.28 1.20 1.66
CA ASN A 139 -5.01 1.67 0.30
C ASN A 139 -4.72 3.19 0.30
N LEU A 140 -5.59 3.97 0.95
CA LEU A 140 -5.43 5.42 1.08
C LEU A 140 -4.13 5.78 1.83
N SER A 141 -3.83 5.09 2.93
CA SER A 141 -2.60 5.30 3.69
C SER A 141 -1.35 5.05 2.84
N GLY A 142 -1.33 3.98 2.03
CA GLY A 142 -0.26 3.70 1.09
C GLY A 142 -0.05 4.81 0.06
N LEU A 143 -1.15 5.31 -0.51
CA LEU A 143 -1.12 6.42 -1.46
C LEU A 143 -0.64 7.73 -0.83
N LEU A 144 -1.08 8.07 0.38
CA LEU A 144 -0.62 9.24 1.12
C LEU A 144 0.88 9.15 1.43
N ALA A 145 1.36 7.98 1.85
CA ALA A 145 2.78 7.74 2.03
C ALA A 145 3.58 7.99 0.73
N GLY A 146 3.05 7.58 -0.42
CA GLY A 146 3.70 7.81 -1.71
C GLY A 146 3.74 9.28 -2.09
N LEU A 147 2.69 10.05 -1.78
CA LEU A 147 2.66 11.49 -1.96
C LEU A 147 3.70 12.20 -1.08
N PHE A 148 3.83 11.81 0.19
CA PHE A 148 4.86 12.36 1.08
C PHE A 148 6.26 12.03 0.58
N TRP A 149 6.49 10.81 0.08
CA TRP A 149 7.76 10.42 -0.51
C TRP A 149 8.13 11.31 -1.69
N VAL A 150 7.23 11.45 -2.68
CA VAL A 150 7.47 12.28 -3.87
C VAL A 150 7.74 13.73 -3.48
N ALA A 151 6.95 14.30 -2.56
CA ALA A 151 7.19 15.64 -2.05
C ALA A 151 8.56 15.76 -1.35
N ALA A 152 8.99 14.75 -0.60
CA ALA A 152 10.28 14.76 0.10
C ALA A 152 11.48 14.83 -0.87
N ILE A 153 11.35 14.31 -2.09
CA ILE A 153 12.42 14.33 -3.10
C ILE A 153 12.72 15.76 -3.58
N GLU A 154 11.72 16.63 -3.67
CA GLU A 154 11.88 18.02 -4.09
C GLU A 154 12.39 18.93 -2.96
N GLU A 155 12.20 18.52 -1.70
CA GLU A 155 12.52 19.30 -0.51
C GLU A 155 13.96 19.10 -0.01
N ARG A 156 14.39 19.94 0.93
CA ARG A 156 15.73 19.87 1.56
C ARG A 156 15.67 20.04 3.07
N GLY A 157 16.73 19.62 3.77
CA GLY A 157 16.90 19.84 5.21
C GLY A 157 15.82 19.18 6.06
N ARG A 158 15.35 19.90 7.08
CA ARG A 158 14.38 19.39 8.07
C ARG A 158 13.03 19.01 7.45
N ARG A 159 12.55 19.75 6.45
CA ARG A 159 11.26 19.48 5.78
C ARG A 159 11.28 18.15 5.01
N ARG A 160 12.41 17.83 4.37
CA ARG A 160 12.61 16.53 3.72
C ARG A 160 12.54 15.38 4.72
N LEU A 161 13.24 15.52 5.86
CA LEU A 161 13.20 14.52 6.92
C LEU A 161 11.78 14.33 7.48
N SER A 162 11.05 15.41 7.76
CA SER A 162 9.68 15.30 8.28
C SER A 162 8.73 14.58 7.31
N LEU A 163 8.88 14.79 5.99
CA LEU A 163 8.07 14.09 4.99
C LEU A 163 8.43 12.60 4.88
N PHE A 164 9.70 12.23 4.99
CA PHE A 164 10.08 10.81 5.09
C PHE A 164 9.57 10.17 6.38
N LEU A 165 9.62 10.88 7.51
CA LEU A 165 9.01 10.40 8.75
C LEU A 165 7.50 10.23 8.60
N ALA A 166 6.80 11.19 7.99
CA ALA A 166 5.37 11.08 7.69
C ALA A 166 5.07 9.86 6.80
N THR A 167 5.92 9.57 5.81
CA THR A 167 5.82 8.36 4.97
C THR A 167 5.89 7.10 5.83
N GLY A 168 6.90 6.98 6.69
CA GLY A 168 7.10 5.82 7.56
C GLY A 168 5.98 5.65 8.59
N ILE A 169 5.54 6.73 9.23
CA ILE A 169 4.44 6.72 10.21
C ILE A 169 3.13 6.31 9.55
N THR A 170 2.83 6.83 8.36
CA THR A 170 1.59 6.48 7.65
C THR A 170 1.57 4.99 7.28
N LEU A 171 2.67 4.46 6.76
CA LEU A 171 2.78 3.03 6.44
C LEU A 171 2.69 2.16 7.70
N LEU A 172 3.43 2.52 8.76
CA LEU A 172 3.40 1.76 10.00
C LEU A 172 2.00 1.77 10.61
N GLY A 173 1.38 2.94 10.74
CA GLY A 173 0.04 3.11 11.31
C GLY A 173 -1.02 2.27 10.59
N ALA A 174 -0.96 2.17 9.27
CA ALA A 174 -1.87 1.32 8.49
C ALA A 174 -1.70 -0.19 8.76
N THR A 175 -0.53 -0.61 9.27
CA THR A 175 -0.20 -2.03 9.49
C THR A 175 -0.28 -2.47 10.95
N VAL A 176 -0.40 -1.54 11.92
CA VAL A 176 -0.37 -1.86 13.36
C VAL A 176 -1.40 -2.91 13.75
N MET A 177 -2.66 -2.76 13.30
CA MET A 177 -3.72 -3.70 13.67
C MET A 177 -3.52 -5.08 13.05
N ALA A 178 -3.13 -5.15 11.77
CA ALA A 178 -2.83 -6.41 11.11
C ALA A 178 -1.63 -7.13 11.75
N LEU A 179 -0.61 -6.39 12.17
CA LEU A 179 0.53 -6.93 12.93
C LEU A 179 0.08 -7.48 14.29
N ALA A 180 -0.77 -6.75 15.01
CA ALA A 180 -1.30 -7.18 16.30
C ALA A 180 -2.14 -8.47 16.17
N ASN A 181 -3.02 -8.55 15.17
CA ASN A 181 -3.81 -9.75 14.88
C ASN A 181 -2.93 -10.93 14.42
N SER A 182 -1.89 -10.65 13.61
CA SER A 182 -0.92 -11.68 13.20
C SER A 182 -0.15 -12.24 14.40
N TRP A 183 0.23 -11.37 15.34
CA TRP A 183 0.87 -11.78 16.58
C TRP A 183 -0.08 -12.63 17.44
N ASP A 184 -1.34 -12.25 17.56
CA ASP A 184 -2.37 -13.04 18.25
C ASP A 184 -2.51 -14.45 17.65
N CYS A 185 -2.51 -14.57 16.31
CA CYS A 185 -2.50 -15.86 15.62
C CYS A 185 -1.29 -16.74 16.00
N ILE A 186 -0.10 -16.14 16.09
CA ILE A 186 1.13 -16.87 16.45
C ILE A 186 1.05 -17.37 17.89
N GLN A 187 0.48 -16.57 18.79
CA GLN A 187 0.35 -16.96 20.19
C GLN A 187 -0.69 -18.07 20.37
N GLN A 188 -1.85 -17.98 19.70
CA GLN A 188 -2.83 -19.07 19.67
C GLN A 188 -2.21 -20.39 19.16
N TYR A 189 -1.36 -20.33 18.14
CA TYR A 189 -0.66 -21.51 17.64
C TYR A 189 0.28 -22.14 18.69
N ARG A 190 0.93 -21.32 19.52
CA ARG A 190 1.84 -21.76 20.58
C ARG A 190 1.11 -22.31 21.81
N GLU A 191 -0.11 -21.84 22.07
CA GLU A 191 -0.93 -22.20 23.24
C GLU A 191 -1.84 -23.41 22.97
N PHE A 192 -1.76 -24.00 21.77
CA PHE A 192 -2.51 -25.22 21.44
C PHE A 192 -2.26 -26.33 22.49
N PRO A 193 -3.30 -27.02 23.01
CA PRO A 193 -4.67 -27.15 22.47
C PRO A 193 -5.68 -26.07 22.92
N GLN A 194 -5.27 -25.08 23.71
CA GLN A 194 -6.18 -24.00 24.12
C GLN A 194 -6.54 -23.12 22.91
N LEU A 195 -7.83 -23.11 22.53
CA LEU A 195 -8.28 -22.35 21.35
C LEU A 195 -8.50 -20.87 21.65
N SER A 196 -8.99 -20.54 22.84
CA SER A 196 -9.14 -19.17 23.32
C SER A 196 -9.31 -19.19 24.85
N SER A 197 -8.68 -18.24 25.52
CA SER A 197 -8.86 -17.96 26.95
C SER A 197 -9.63 -16.66 27.19
N PHE A 198 -9.74 -15.81 26.16
CA PHE A 198 -10.29 -14.44 26.21
C PHE A 198 -9.53 -13.49 27.16
N GLU A 199 -8.34 -13.88 27.62
CA GLU A 199 -7.47 -13.04 28.44
C GLU A 199 -6.90 -11.86 27.63
N ARG A 200 -6.68 -12.07 26.33
CA ARG A 200 -6.25 -11.00 25.41
C ARG A 200 -7.46 -10.40 24.69
N PRO A 201 -7.60 -9.05 24.65
CA PRO A 201 -8.69 -8.40 23.93
C PRO A 201 -8.80 -8.80 22.45
N LEU A 202 -7.68 -9.08 21.79
CA LEU A 202 -7.63 -9.42 20.35
C LEU A 202 -8.15 -10.83 20.04
N GLU A 203 -8.27 -11.71 21.04
CA GLU A 203 -8.82 -13.06 20.82
C GLU A 203 -10.27 -13.01 20.34
N LEU A 204 -11.03 -11.99 20.72
CA LEU A 204 -12.38 -11.78 20.22
C LEU A 204 -12.43 -11.68 18.69
N ASN A 205 -11.38 -11.16 18.04
CA ASN A 205 -11.30 -11.05 16.59
C ASN A 205 -11.20 -12.43 15.90
N ALA A 206 -10.96 -13.52 16.64
CA ALA A 206 -11.02 -14.88 16.11
C ALA A 206 -12.45 -15.35 15.84
N TRP A 207 -13.44 -14.70 16.44
CA TRP A 207 -14.81 -15.17 16.51
C TRP A 207 -15.73 -14.23 15.73
N GLU A 208 -16.46 -14.79 14.77
CA GLU A 208 -17.49 -14.06 14.02
C GLU A 208 -18.88 -14.39 14.60
N ALA A 209 -19.61 -13.36 15.00
CA ALA A 209 -20.93 -13.49 15.59
C ALA A 209 -22.03 -13.26 14.55
N HIS A 210 -22.93 -14.21 14.37
CA HIS A 210 -24.11 -14.05 13.52
C HIS A 210 -25.36 -13.76 14.37
N ALA A 211 -26.04 -12.64 14.12
CA ALA A 211 -27.22 -12.19 14.89
C ALA A 211 -26.99 -12.06 16.41
N ALA A 212 -25.73 -11.87 16.82
CA ALA A 212 -25.31 -11.70 18.19
C ALA A 212 -24.15 -10.72 18.27
N THR A 213 -23.88 -10.24 19.48
CA THR A 213 -22.65 -9.50 19.82
C THR A 213 -21.85 -10.34 20.79
N ILE A 214 -20.54 -10.43 20.56
CA ILE A 214 -19.60 -11.07 21.49
C ILE A 214 -18.83 -9.95 22.18
N ILE A 215 -18.82 -9.94 23.51
CA ILE A 215 -18.01 -9.04 24.32
C ILE A 215 -17.19 -9.84 25.32
N ARG A 216 -16.08 -9.25 25.77
CA ARG A 216 -15.29 -9.80 26.87
C ARG A 216 -15.99 -9.48 28.19
N SER A 217 -16.21 -10.48 29.03
CA SER A 217 -16.87 -10.35 30.34
C SER A 217 -16.00 -10.92 31.46
N THR A 218 -16.17 -10.39 32.67
CA THR A 218 -15.59 -10.89 33.92
C THR A 218 -16.65 -11.51 34.84
N ASP A 219 -17.90 -11.60 34.40
CA ASP A 219 -19.02 -12.07 35.23
C ASP A 219 -18.88 -13.55 35.60
N TRP A 220 -18.29 -14.33 34.69
CA TRP A 220 -18.01 -15.75 34.90
C TRP A 220 -16.83 -16.19 34.03
N SER A 221 -15.93 -17.00 34.58
CA SER A 221 -14.90 -17.71 33.83
C SER A 221 -14.66 -19.09 34.45
N THR A 222 -14.35 -20.08 33.61
CA THR A 222 -13.89 -21.41 34.08
C THR A 222 -12.40 -21.40 34.43
N GLU A 223 -11.61 -20.62 33.69
CA GLU A 223 -10.16 -20.51 33.83
C GLU A 223 -9.75 -19.10 33.42
N GLY A 224 -8.96 -18.41 34.26
CA GLY A 224 -8.60 -17.01 34.06
C GLY A 224 -9.62 -16.01 34.64
N GLU A 225 -9.49 -14.75 34.23
CA GLU A 225 -10.34 -13.64 34.68
C GLU A 225 -11.47 -13.32 33.68
N TYR A 226 -11.28 -13.66 32.40
CA TYR A 226 -12.18 -13.24 31.34
C TYR A 226 -12.85 -14.42 30.61
N SER A 227 -14.01 -14.15 30.02
CA SER A 227 -14.72 -15.04 29.10
C SER A 227 -15.38 -14.25 27.97
N ALA A 228 -15.90 -14.96 26.97
CA ALA A 228 -16.76 -14.38 25.95
C ALA A 228 -18.24 -14.46 26.37
N ALA A 229 -18.85 -13.31 26.59
CA ALA A 229 -20.30 -13.19 26.73
C ALA A 229 -20.93 -12.97 25.35
N VAL A 230 -21.93 -13.79 25.02
CA VAL A 230 -22.67 -13.70 23.77
C VAL A 230 -24.09 -13.20 24.05
N ALA A 231 -24.41 -12.02 23.54
CA ALA A 231 -25.74 -11.42 23.67
C ALA A 231 -26.47 -11.44 22.33
N LYS A 232 -27.73 -11.88 22.32
CA LYS A 232 -28.59 -11.81 21.13
C LYS A 232 -28.89 -10.34 20.82
N ASN A 233 -28.72 -9.94 19.56
CA ASN A 233 -29.13 -8.61 19.14
C ASN A 233 -30.65 -8.57 19.07
N ASN A 234 -31.30 -7.87 20.02
CA ASN A 234 -32.76 -7.69 20.04
C ASN A 234 -33.27 -6.72 18.95
N THR A 235 -32.40 -6.27 18.04
CA THR A 235 -32.66 -5.26 17.01
C THR A 235 -33.24 -5.81 15.70
N LEU A 236 -33.92 -6.96 15.72
CA LEU A 236 -34.73 -7.42 14.58
C LEU A 236 -36.23 -7.41 14.93
N ARG A 237 -36.85 -6.26 14.68
CA ARG A 237 -38.21 -6.17 14.13
C ARG A 237 -38.14 -5.29 12.89
#